data_AF-A0A2D8PJL0-F1
#
_entry.id   AF-A0A2D8PJL0-F1
#
_cell.length_a   1.000
_cell.length_b   1.000
_cell.length_c   1.000
_cell.angle_alpha   90.00
_cell.angle_beta   90.00
_cell.angle_gamma   90.00
#
_symmetry.space_group_name_H-M   'P 1'
#
loop_
_entity.id
_entity.type
_entity.pdbx_description
1 polymer ?
#
loop_
_entity_poly.entity_id
_entity_poly.type
_entity_poly.pdbx_seq_one_letter_code
_entity_poly.pdbx_strand_id
1 'polypeptide(L)'
;MGPRNVPRRPDFHCGWKYGRIAAMLLDKLLDYVTVHSEPFATCLLSLGWRLSLPGPPGVMYQFVMQGNGVLRAPEGQQYPLERFSLAVVPSGIRHTLECGLDVQSERVIEAPPTGEGIVRLVAGSQGSAELRVACGAVNGTYGDSLGLFRRLR
;
A
#
# COMPACT_ATOMS: atom_id res chain seq x y z
N MET A 1 -44.69 -52.44 -9.03
CA MET A 1 -44.70 -50.99 -9.30
C MET A 1 -43.53 -50.40 -8.52
N GLY A 2 -42.47 -49.99 -9.22
CA GLY A 2 -41.11 -49.92 -8.67
C GLY A 2 -40.77 -48.70 -7.80
N PRO A 3 -39.74 -48.78 -6.95
CA PRO A 3 -39.16 -47.62 -6.29
C PRO A 3 -38.29 -46.84 -7.28
N ARG A 4 -38.50 -45.53 -7.32
CA ARG A 4 -37.82 -44.58 -8.20
C ARG A 4 -36.34 -44.46 -7.81
N ASN A 5 -35.48 -44.52 -8.83
CA ASN A 5 -34.08 -44.14 -8.76
C ASN A 5 -33.92 -42.71 -8.23
N VAL A 6 -33.19 -42.54 -7.14
CA VAL A 6 -32.55 -41.27 -6.77
C VAL A 6 -31.04 -41.47 -6.95
N PRO A 7 -30.38 -40.73 -7.87
CA PRO A 7 -28.94 -40.83 -8.04
C PRO A 7 -28.24 -40.23 -6.82
N ARG A 8 -27.30 -41.00 -6.24
CA ARG A 8 -26.33 -40.49 -5.26
C ARG A 8 -25.48 -39.42 -5.95
N ARG A 9 -25.37 -38.23 -5.33
CA ARG A 9 -24.41 -37.21 -5.76
C ARG A 9 -22.99 -37.79 -5.61
N PRO A 10 -22.09 -37.59 -6.59
CA PRO A 10 -20.69 -37.95 -6.41
C PRO A 10 -20.05 -37.04 -5.36
N ASP A 11 -19.28 -37.65 -4.48
CA ASP A 11 -18.42 -36.99 -3.51
C ASP A 11 -17.48 -36.01 -4.22
N PHE A 12 -17.73 -34.71 -4.03
CA PHE A 12 -16.76 -33.68 -4.35
C PHE A 12 -15.64 -33.72 -3.31
N HIS A 13 -14.64 -34.58 -3.53
CA HIS A 13 -13.35 -34.46 -2.87
C HIS A 13 -12.65 -33.20 -3.36
N CYS A 14 -12.89 -32.10 -2.65
CA CYS A 14 -12.28 -30.80 -2.85
C CYS A 14 -10.77 -30.85 -2.59
N GLY A 15 -9.97 -30.35 -3.54
CA GLY A 15 -8.50 -30.32 -3.56
C GLY A 15 -7.86 -29.43 -2.49
N TRP A 16 -8.07 -29.74 -1.21
CA TRP A 16 -7.54 -28.98 -0.06
C TRP A 16 -6.06 -29.23 0.26
N LYS A 17 -5.39 -30.17 -0.43
CA LYS A 17 -3.99 -30.51 -0.14
C LYS A 17 -2.97 -29.56 -0.80
N TYR A 18 -3.27 -29.04 -2.00
CA TYR A 18 -2.34 -28.18 -2.73
C TYR A 18 -2.26 -26.74 -2.18
N GLY A 19 -3.36 -26.19 -1.67
CA GLY A 19 -3.37 -24.85 -1.07
C GLY A 19 -2.53 -24.72 0.20
N ARG A 20 -2.46 -25.77 1.04
CA ARG A 20 -1.66 -25.75 2.27
C ARG A 20 -0.15 -25.82 2.02
N ILE A 21 0.27 -26.57 1.01
CA ILE A 21 1.69 -26.72 0.66
C ILE A 21 2.22 -25.42 0.03
N ALA A 22 1.44 -24.79 -0.84
CA ALA A 22 1.80 -23.50 -1.44
C ALA A 22 1.90 -22.38 -0.39
N ALA A 23 0.97 -22.33 0.58
CA ALA A 23 1.02 -21.38 1.68
C ALA A 23 2.25 -21.62 2.59
N MET A 24 2.50 -22.86 3.02
CA MET A 24 3.67 -23.17 3.86
C MET A 24 5.02 -22.93 3.17
N LEU A 25 5.08 -23.10 1.84
CA LEU A 25 6.28 -22.78 1.09
C LEU A 25 6.47 -21.26 0.99
N LEU A 26 5.41 -20.51 0.70
CA LEU A 26 5.46 -19.05 0.67
C LEU A 26 5.87 -18.46 2.03
N ASP A 27 5.30 -18.96 3.12
CA ASP A 27 5.64 -18.50 4.48
C ASP A 27 7.14 -18.70 4.76
N LYS A 28 7.69 -19.86 4.41
CA LYS A 28 9.13 -20.12 4.54
C LYS A 28 9.99 -19.28 3.61
N LEU A 29 9.49 -18.89 2.44
CA LEU A 29 10.21 -17.99 1.53
C LEU A 29 10.23 -16.56 2.09
N LEU A 30 9.15 -16.13 2.75
CA LEU A 30 9.08 -14.83 3.41
C LEU A 30 10.06 -14.71 4.58
N ASP A 31 10.40 -15.80 5.26
CA ASP A 31 11.40 -15.81 6.34
C ASP A 31 12.79 -15.34 5.90
N TYR A 32 13.12 -15.44 4.61
CA TYR A 32 14.42 -15.01 4.04
C TYR A 32 14.35 -13.65 3.34
N VAL A 33 13.21 -12.95 3.45
CA VAL A 33 13.05 -11.64 2.84
C VAL A 33 13.58 -10.59 3.78
N THR A 34 14.63 -9.89 3.34
CA THR A 34 15.08 -8.68 4.03
C THR A 34 14.42 -7.48 3.35
N VAL A 35 13.67 -6.70 4.13
CA VAL A 35 13.02 -5.47 3.66
C VAL A 35 13.82 -4.28 4.16
N HIS A 36 14.36 -3.50 3.24
CA HIS A 36 15.00 -2.22 3.51
C HIS A 36 14.03 -1.10 3.16
N SER A 37 13.81 -0.20 4.12
CA SER A 37 12.99 1.00 3.94
C SER A 37 13.87 2.24 3.92
N GLU A 38 13.83 2.99 2.83
CA GLU A 38 14.54 4.28 2.73
C GLU A 38 13.51 5.42 2.74
N PRO A 39 13.37 6.15 3.86
CA PRO A 39 12.48 7.30 3.92
C PRO A 39 13.07 8.43 3.07
N PHE A 40 12.27 8.94 2.14
CA PHE A 40 12.69 10.04 1.25
C PHE A 40 11.84 11.30 1.44
N ALA A 41 10.63 11.17 2.02
CA ALA A 41 9.78 12.33 2.29
C ALA A 41 8.88 12.17 3.51
N THR A 42 8.49 13.30 4.10
CA THR A 42 7.38 13.43 5.03
C THR A 42 6.28 14.26 4.39
N CYS A 43 5.09 13.70 4.23
CA CYS A 43 3.90 14.42 3.83
C CYS A 43 3.19 15.01 5.06
N LEU A 44 2.87 16.29 4.99
CA LEU A 44 2.18 17.07 6.02
C LEU A 44 0.92 17.66 5.41
N LEU A 45 -0.25 17.21 5.87
CA LEU A 45 -1.53 17.65 5.34
C LEU A 45 -2.33 18.36 6.45
N SER A 46 -2.84 19.54 6.13
CA SER A 46 -3.86 20.19 6.94
C SER A 46 -5.25 19.65 6.64
N LEU A 47 -6.19 19.78 7.58
CA LEU A 47 -7.59 19.40 7.37
C LEU A 47 -8.18 20.08 6.11
N GLY A 48 -8.93 19.32 5.31
CA GLY A 48 -9.54 19.78 4.06
C GLY A 48 -8.60 19.79 2.86
N TRP A 49 -7.35 19.34 3.02
CA TRP A 49 -6.38 19.27 1.92
C TRP A 49 -6.24 17.87 1.33
N ARG A 50 -5.98 17.84 0.03
CA ARG A 50 -5.51 16.70 -0.74
C ARG A 50 -4.10 16.95 -1.24
N LEU A 51 -3.26 15.93 -1.16
CA LEU A 51 -1.94 15.90 -1.78
C LEU A 51 -1.92 14.80 -2.85
N SER A 52 -1.83 15.19 -4.12
CA SER A 52 -1.66 14.26 -5.25
C SER A 52 -0.18 13.98 -5.49
N LEU A 53 0.21 12.72 -5.38
CA LEU A 53 1.57 12.24 -5.51
C LEU A 53 1.74 11.48 -6.84
N PRO A 54 2.88 11.63 -7.53
CA PRO A 54 3.13 10.91 -8.76
C PRO A 54 3.29 9.41 -8.48
N GLY A 55 3.20 8.60 -9.54
CA GLY A 55 3.51 7.18 -9.45
C GLY A 55 4.98 6.98 -9.05
N PRO A 56 5.28 6.25 -7.96
CA PRO A 56 6.66 6.04 -7.52
C PRO A 56 7.42 5.16 -8.52
N PRO A 57 8.75 5.33 -8.67
CA PRO A 57 9.56 4.51 -9.58
C PRO A 57 9.73 3.04 -9.12
N GLY A 58 9.30 2.73 -7.91
CA GLY A 58 9.27 1.40 -7.31
C GLY A 58 8.16 1.29 -6.29
N VAL A 59 8.08 0.17 -5.57
CA VAL A 59 7.11 0.02 -4.47
C VAL A 59 7.47 1.00 -3.36
N MET A 60 6.47 1.74 -2.88
CA MET A 60 6.63 2.65 -1.75
C MET A 60 5.63 2.33 -0.66
N TYR A 61 5.87 2.87 0.54
CA TYR A 61 4.91 2.85 1.62
C TYR A 61 4.51 4.26 2.05
N GLN A 62 3.32 4.33 2.62
CA GLN A 62 2.76 5.48 3.31
C GLN A 62 2.51 5.07 4.77
N PHE A 63 3.39 5.47 5.68
CA PHE A 63 3.27 5.17 7.10
C PHE A 63 2.74 6.36 7.87
N VAL A 64 1.59 6.20 8.53
CA VAL A 64 0.94 7.29 9.25
C VAL A 64 1.59 7.47 10.62
N MET A 65 2.29 8.58 10.82
CA MET A 65 2.91 8.90 12.10
C MET A 65 1.92 9.57 13.06
N GLN A 66 1.01 10.37 12.52
CA GLN A 66 0.04 11.16 13.28
C GLN A 66 -1.21 11.41 12.46
N GLY A 67 -2.35 11.45 13.12
CA GLY A 67 -3.63 11.80 12.51
C GLY A 67 -4.30 10.64 11.80
N ASN A 68 -5.39 10.98 11.13
CA ASN A 68 -6.15 10.07 10.28
C ASN A 68 -6.41 10.74 8.93
N GLY A 69 -6.57 9.93 7.90
CA GLY A 69 -6.84 10.40 6.55
C GLY A 69 -7.32 9.27 5.65
N VAL A 70 -7.25 9.53 4.35
CA VAL A 70 -7.61 8.56 3.32
C VAL A 70 -6.52 8.54 2.26
N LEU A 71 -6.08 7.34 1.89
CA LEU A 71 -5.33 7.10 0.67
C LEU A 71 -6.34 6.79 -0.45
N ARG A 72 -6.27 7.51 -1.57
CA ARG A 72 -7.10 7.23 -2.74
C ARG A 72 -6.24 6.74 -3.90
N ALA A 73 -6.63 5.60 -4.47
CA ALA A 73 -6.06 5.06 -5.70
C ALA A 73 -6.58 5.82 -6.95
N PRO A 74 -5.94 5.70 -8.12
CA PRO A 74 -6.38 6.35 -9.35
C PRO A 74 -7.84 6.06 -9.72
N GLU A 75 -8.30 4.85 -9.41
CA GLU A 75 -9.65 4.35 -9.70
C GLU A 75 -10.70 4.90 -8.72
N GLY A 76 -10.29 5.77 -7.79
CA GLY A 76 -11.15 6.40 -6.80
C GLY A 76 -11.43 5.55 -5.56
N GLN A 77 -10.90 4.32 -5.50
CA GLN A 77 -10.97 3.48 -4.32
C GLN A 77 -10.27 4.16 -3.14
N GLN A 78 -10.94 4.13 -1.98
CA GLN A 78 -10.49 4.77 -0.76
C GLN A 78 -10.01 3.72 0.25
N TYR A 79 -8.88 4.00 0.87
CA TYR A 79 -8.31 3.21 1.94
C TYR A 79 -8.13 4.10 3.16
N PRO A 80 -8.80 3.82 4.29
CA PRO A 80 -8.62 4.60 5.50
C PRO A 80 -7.17 4.48 5.99
N LEU A 81 -6.59 5.62 6.35
CA LEU A 81 -5.27 5.73 6.93
C LEU A 81 -5.43 6.14 8.39
N GLU A 82 -5.15 5.22 9.29
CA GLU A 82 -5.17 5.47 10.74
C GLU A 82 -3.74 5.61 11.28
N ARG A 83 -3.58 6.24 12.44
CA ARG A 83 -2.27 6.34 13.10
C ARG A 83 -1.60 4.95 13.21
N PHE A 84 -0.33 4.90 12.81
CA PHE A 84 0.50 3.70 12.76
C PHE A 84 0.07 2.63 11.75
N SER A 85 -0.86 2.94 10.85
CA SER A 85 -1.11 2.13 9.68
C SER A 85 -0.02 2.33 8.62
N LEU A 86 0.17 1.29 7.81
CA LEU A 86 1.06 1.30 6.66
C LEU A 86 0.25 0.90 5.43
N ALA A 87 0.26 1.75 4.41
CA ALA A 87 -0.27 1.41 3.10
C ALA A 87 0.89 1.22 2.12
N VAL A 88 0.82 0.16 1.31
CA VAL A 88 1.79 -0.11 0.25
C VAL A 88 1.23 0.40 -1.07
N VAL A 89 1.98 1.25 -1.74
CA VAL A 89 1.63 1.78 -3.06
C VAL A 89 2.51 1.10 -4.12
N PRO A 90 1.91 0.43 -5.11
CA PRO A 90 2.66 -0.21 -6.18
C PRO A 90 3.41 0.80 -7.06
N SER A 91 4.42 0.30 -7.77
CA SER A 91 5.20 1.10 -8.71
C SER A 91 4.31 1.71 -9.79
N GLY A 92 4.55 2.98 -10.13
CA GLY A 92 3.85 3.70 -11.20
C GLY A 92 2.42 4.13 -10.88
N ILE A 93 1.89 3.78 -9.71
CA ILE A 93 0.51 4.11 -9.33
C ILE A 93 0.46 5.49 -8.68
N ARG A 94 -0.15 6.45 -9.40
CA ARG A 94 -0.51 7.77 -8.84
C ARG A 94 -1.47 7.55 -7.66
N HIS A 95 -1.36 8.35 -6.62
CA HIS A 95 -2.26 8.24 -5.48
C HIS A 95 -2.41 9.58 -4.79
N THR A 96 -3.46 9.73 -4.00
CA THR A 96 -3.67 10.94 -3.21
C THR A 96 -3.76 10.63 -1.73
N LEU A 97 -3.22 11.53 -0.92
CA LEU A 97 -3.45 11.57 0.52
C LEU A 97 -4.48 12.65 0.79
N GLU A 98 -5.50 12.36 1.59
CA GLU A 98 -6.57 13.28 1.95
C GLU A 98 -6.66 13.38 3.47
N CYS A 99 -6.79 14.59 4.00
CA CYS A 99 -7.02 14.82 5.42
C CYS A 99 -8.42 15.41 5.62
N GLY A 100 -9.30 14.68 6.31
CA GLY A 100 -10.70 15.05 6.51
C GLY A 100 -11.65 14.45 5.47
N LEU A 101 -12.95 14.70 5.67
CA LEU A 101 -14.02 14.12 4.83
C LEU A 101 -14.36 14.98 3.60
N ASP A 102 -14.03 16.28 3.65
CA ASP A 102 -14.40 17.24 2.62
C ASP A 102 -13.17 18.01 2.13
N VAL A 103 -12.69 17.65 0.94
CA VAL A 103 -11.49 18.22 0.33
C VAL A 103 -11.84 19.55 -0.32
N GLN A 104 -11.25 20.63 0.19
CA GLN A 104 -11.43 22.00 -0.29
C GLN A 104 -10.29 22.47 -1.19
N SER A 105 -9.13 21.84 -1.08
CA SER A 105 -7.92 22.29 -1.79
C SER A 105 -7.01 21.12 -2.12
N GLU A 106 -6.33 21.22 -3.25
CA GLU A 106 -5.42 20.18 -3.74
C GLU A 106 -4.05 20.75 -4.05
N ARG A 107 -3.01 20.04 -3.62
CA ARG A 107 -1.63 20.26 -4.05
C ARG A 107 -1.19 19.07 -4.89
N VAL A 108 -0.67 19.34 -6.08
CA VAL A 108 -0.11 18.32 -6.97
C VAL A 108 1.42 18.36 -6.90
N ILE A 109 2.03 17.20 -6.76
CA ILE A 109 3.48 16.99 -6.89
C ILE A 109 3.71 16.32 -8.25
N GLU A 110 4.40 17.00 -9.15
CA GLU A 110 4.59 16.53 -10.54
C GLU A 110 5.67 15.45 -10.66
N ALA A 111 6.72 15.55 -9.85
CA ALA A 111 7.86 14.63 -9.88
C ALA A 111 8.27 14.23 -8.46
N PRO A 112 8.76 12.99 -8.27
CA PRO A 112 9.37 12.59 -7.01
C PRO A 112 10.49 13.56 -6.62
N PRO A 113 10.65 13.91 -5.33
CA PRO A 113 11.74 14.76 -4.89
C PRO A 113 13.10 14.11 -5.17
N THR A 114 14.04 14.88 -5.73
CA THR A 114 15.37 14.42 -6.17
C THR A 114 16.53 14.85 -5.26
N GLY A 115 16.23 15.35 -4.06
CA GLY A 115 17.25 15.83 -3.11
C GLY A 115 17.83 14.73 -2.22
N GLU A 116 19.05 14.94 -1.73
CA GLU A 116 19.62 14.14 -0.64
C GLU A 116 18.90 14.49 0.68
N GLY A 117 18.39 13.47 1.38
CA GLY A 117 17.73 13.61 2.68
C GLY A 117 16.20 13.60 2.63
N ILE A 118 15.58 13.72 3.81
CA ILE A 118 14.12 13.64 3.97
C ILE A 118 13.47 14.97 3.58
N VAL A 119 12.71 14.98 2.49
CA VAL A 119 12.01 16.17 1.99
C VAL A 119 10.64 16.33 2.67
N ARG A 120 10.18 17.57 2.88
CA ARG A 120 8.83 17.84 3.42
C ARG A 120 7.88 18.26 2.30
N LEU A 121 6.84 17.46 2.07
CA LEU A 121 5.74 17.78 1.14
C LEU A 121 4.56 18.31 1.96
N VAL A 122 4.22 19.60 1.80
CA VAL A 122 3.23 20.28 2.65
C VAL A 122 2.00 20.66 1.86
N ALA A 123 0.82 20.18 2.25
CA ALA A 123 -0.47 20.66 1.74
C ALA A 123 -1.23 21.35 2.88
N GLY A 124 -1.44 22.67 2.76
CA GLY A 124 -2.02 23.49 3.83
C GLY A 124 -0.99 24.32 4.60
N SER A 125 -1.31 24.62 5.87
CA SER A 125 -0.58 25.60 6.66
C SER A 125 0.81 25.10 7.09
N GLN A 126 1.82 25.97 6.99
CA GLN A 126 3.19 25.69 7.44
C GLN A 126 3.26 25.82 8.98
N GLY A 127 2.67 24.89 9.73
CA GLY A 127 2.72 24.93 11.20
C GLY A 127 1.75 23.98 11.90
N SER A 128 0.63 23.65 11.27
CA SER A 128 -0.29 22.61 11.74
C SER A 128 -0.50 21.58 10.64
N ALA A 129 -0.28 20.32 10.98
CA ALA A 129 -0.52 19.19 10.11
C ALA A 129 -1.30 18.17 10.92
N GLU A 130 -2.60 18.09 10.67
CA GLU A 130 -3.50 17.12 11.29
C GLU A 130 -3.14 15.69 10.87
N LEU A 131 -2.64 15.51 9.63
CA LEU A 131 -2.14 14.24 9.12
C LEU A 131 -0.64 14.34 8.78
N ARG A 132 0.15 13.43 9.33
CA ARG A 132 1.59 13.28 9.02
C ARG A 132 1.90 11.87 8.56
N VAL A 133 2.49 11.77 7.38
CA VAL A 133 2.79 10.49 6.74
C VAL A 133 4.26 10.45 6.34
N ALA A 134 4.97 9.41 6.75
CA ALA A 134 6.31 9.12 6.26
C ALA A 134 6.21 8.29 4.98
N CYS A 135 6.88 8.75 3.93
CA CYS A 135 6.99 8.10 2.64
C CYS A 135 8.38 7.48 2.52
N GLY A 136 8.43 6.21 2.12
CA GLY A 136 9.70 5.56 1.82
C GLY A 136 9.58 4.54 0.72
N ALA A 137 10.71 4.25 0.07
CA ALA A 137 10.80 3.15 -0.87
C ALA A 137 10.93 1.83 -0.11
N VAL A 138 10.28 0.78 -0.61
CA VAL A 138 10.42 -0.58 -0.11
C VAL A 138 11.33 -1.34 -1.06
N ASN A 139 12.51 -1.68 -0.58
CA ASN A 139 13.45 -2.55 -1.26
C ASN A 139 13.43 -3.93 -0.58
N GLY A 140 13.31 -4.99 -1.37
CA GLY A 140 13.26 -6.36 -0.86
C GLY A 140 14.31 -7.22 -1.54
N THR A 141 15.12 -7.89 -0.75
CA THR A 141 16.03 -8.94 -1.19
C THR A 141 15.50 -10.29 -0.76
N TYR A 142 15.67 -11.30 -1.61
CA TYR A 142 15.38 -12.69 -1.29
C TYR A 142 16.67 -13.49 -1.49
N GLY A 143 17.34 -13.87 -0.40
CA GLY A 143 18.73 -14.33 -0.45
C GLY A 143 19.65 -13.31 -1.16
N ASP A 144 20.58 -13.80 -1.98
CA ASP A 144 21.47 -12.95 -2.80
C ASP A 144 20.80 -12.36 -4.06
N SER A 145 19.50 -12.59 -4.25
CA SER A 145 18.76 -12.10 -5.43
C SER A 145 17.99 -10.81 -5.10
N LEU A 146 18.32 -9.74 -5.83
CA LEU A 146 17.64 -8.45 -5.74
C LEU A 146 16.28 -8.46 -6.46
N GLY A 147 15.26 -7.85 -5.84
CA GLY A 147 14.05 -7.40 -6.55
C GLY A 147 12.79 -8.24 -6.36
N LEU A 148 12.56 -8.79 -5.17
CA LEU A 148 11.34 -9.53 -4.84
C LEU A 148 10.06 -8.72 -5.16
N PHE A 149 10.06 -7.43 -4.81
CA PHE A 149 8.92 -6.54 -5.01
C PHE A 149 8.81 -5.98 -6.44
N ARG A 150 9.78 -6.23 -7.35
CA ARG A 150 9.63 -5.84 -8.78
C ARG A 150 8.48 -6.59 -9.47
N ARG A 151 8.02 -7.70 -8.89
CA ARG A 151 6.93 -8.53 -9.44
C ARG A 151 5.56 -8.23 -8.84
N LEU A 152 5.47 -7.39 -7.80
CA LEU A 152 4.18 -6.87 -7.34
C LEU A 152 3.71 -5.83 -8.38
N ARG A 153 2.67 -6.19 -9.13
CA ARG A 153 1.93 -5.30 -10.04
C ARG A 153 0.60 -4.96 -9.40
#